data_AF-M1ZN09-F1
#
_entry.id   AF-M1ZN09-F1
#
_cell.length_a   1.000
_cell.length_b   1.000
_cell.length_c   1.000
_cell.angle_alpha   90.00
_cell.angle_beta   90.00
_cell.angle_gamma   90.00
#
_symmetry.space_group_name_H-M   'P 1'
#
loop_
_entity.id
_entity.type
_entity.pdbx_description
1 polymer ?
#
loop_
_entity_poly.entity_id
_entity_poly.type
_entity_poly.pdbx_seq_one_letter_code
_entity_poly.pdbx_strand_id
1 'polypeptide(L)'
;MEKEMHGADVVGMFFIMDNTYFLIEGTETAERLKKLSEKTGLVLLACDKCAKERKIEDKLIKEAAIGCFPVCYAALDSAGVDHIITI
;
A
#
# COMPACT_ATOMS: atom_id res chain seq x y z
N MET A 1 -7.72 1.18 11.41
CA MET A 1 -6.48 0.40 11.44
C MET A 1 -5.62 0.78 12.65
N GLU A 2 -5.05 1.98 12.68
CA GLU A 2 -4.09 2.40 13.73
C GLU A 2 -4.61 2.32 15.18
N LYS A 3 -5.88 2.67 15.40
CA LYS A 3 -6.54 2.60 16.72
C LYS A 3 -7.17 1.24 17.03
N GLU A 4 -6.97 0.23 16.18
CA GLU A 4 -7.52 -1.12 16.38
C GLU A 4 -9.06 -1.20 16.44
N MET A 5 -9.75 -0.18 15.91
CA MET A 5 -11.22 -0.09 15.90
C MET A 5 -11.81 -0.24 14.48
N HIS A 6 -11.08 -0.82 13.54
CA HIS A 6 -11.55 -0.91 12.14
C HIS A 6 -12.58 -2.01 11.93
N GLY A 7 -12.52 -3.08 12.72
CA GLY A 7 -13.42 -4.23 12.62
C GLY A 7 -13.13 -5.19 11.46
N ALA A 8 -12.19 -4.86 10.57
CA ALA A 8 -11.75 -5.72 9.46
C ALA A 8 -10.24 -5.93 9.52
N ASP A 9 -9.81 -7.14 9.16
CA ASP A 9 -8.40 -7.51 9.00
C ASP A 9 -7.96 -7.13 7.59
N VAL A 10 -7.38 -5.93 7.46
CA VAL A 10 -6.87 -5.45 6.16
C VAL A 10 -5.49 -6.03 5.94
N VAL A 11 -5.36 -6.86 4.91
CA VAL A 11 -4.12 -7.56 4.55
C VAL A 11 -3.28 -6.81 3.51
N GLY A 12 -3.88 -5.90 2.74
CA GLY A 12 -3.13 -5.07 1.79
C GLY A 12 -3.86 -3.81 1.33
N MET A 13 -3.09 -2.86 0.79
CA MET A 13 -3.57 -1.64 0.16
C MET A 13 -2.82 -1.41 -1.17
N PHE A 14 -3.57 -1.20 -2.25
CA PHE A 14 -3.02 -0.90 -3.57
C PHE A 14 -3.32 0.55 -3.97
N PHE A 15 -2.28 1.36 -4.12
CA PHE A 15 -2.36 2.78 -4.42
C PHE A 15 -2.20 3.01 -5.93
N ILE A 16 -3.21 3.60 -6.56
CA ILE A 16 -3.27 3.87 -8.01
C ILE A 16 -3.49 5.37 -8.21
N MET A 17 -3.16 5.89 -9.40
CA MET A 17 -3.29 7.31 -9.74
C MET A 17 -2.55 8.20 -8.72
N ASP A 18 -3.19 9.28 -8.26
CA ASP A 18 -2.60 10.22 -7.32
C ASP A 18 -2.48 9.66 -5.90
N ASN A 19 -3.18 8.57 -5.58
CA ASN A 19 -3.03 7.95 -4.26
C ASN A 19 -1.60 7.42 -4.04
N THR A 20 -0.82 7.20 -5.11
CA THR A 20 0.61 6.86 -5.00
C THR A 20 1.43 7.91 -4.24
N TYR A 21 0.98 9.17 -4.19
CA TYR A 21 1.63 10.22 -3.41
C TYR A 21 1.56 9.99 -1.89
N PHE A 22 0.61 9.18 -1.39
CA PHE A 22 0.52 8.85 0.04
C PHE A 22 1.69 7.99 0.54
N LEU A 23 2.47 7.42 -0.37
CA LEU A 23 3.61 6.57 -0.06
C LEU A 23 4.96 7.32 -0.11
N ILE A 24 4.98 8.63 -0.39
CA ILE A 24 6.23 9.41 -0.44
C ILE A 24 6.88 9.47 0.94
N GLU A 25 8.13 9.02 1.00
CA GLU A 25 8.97 9.02 2.20
C GLU A 25 9.12 10.44 2.78
N GLY A 26 9.05 10.55 4.11
CA GLY A 26 9.12 11.83 4.81
C GLY A 26 7.80 12.60 4.88
N THR A 27 6.70 12.10 4.30
CA THR A 27 5.36 12.65 4.53
C THR A 27 4.71 12.02 5.76
N GLU A 28 3.86 12.78 6.46
CA GLU A 28 3.16 12.29 7.66
C GLU A 28 2.36 11.01 7.38
N THR A 29 1.66 10.97 6.24
CA THR A 29 0.86 9.81 5.83
C THR A 29 1.74 8.58 5.59
N ALA A 30 2.86 8.73 4.90
CA ALA A 30 3.73 7.61 4.62
C ALA A 30 4.39 7.06 5.89
N GLU A 31 4.80 7.92 6.83
CA GLU A 31 5.34 7.49 8.13
C GLU A 31 4.32 6.71 8.96
N ARG A 32 3.04 7.07 8.87
CA ARG A 32 1.95 6.35 9.53
C ARG A 32 1.68 4.99 8.88
N LEU A 33 1.66 4.94 7.55
CA LEU A 33 1.51 3.70 6.78
C LEU A 33 2.67 2.74 7.02
N LYS A 34 3.90 3.26 7.08
CA LYS A 34 5.09 2.50 7.45
C LYS A 34 4.93 1.81 8.80
N LYS A 35 4.63 2.57 9.86
CA LYS A 35 4.42 2.01 11.21
C LYS A 35 3.31 0.97 11.24
N LEU A 36 2.25 1.19 10.47
CA LEU A 36 1.15 0.25 10.35
C LEU A 36 1.60 -1.04 9.65
N SER A 37 2.32 -0.93 8.53
CA SER A 37 2.88 -2.07 7.80
C SER A 37 3.85 -2.89 8.66
N GLU A 38 4.78 -2.23 9.35
CA GLU A 38 5.72 -2.88 10.28
C GLU A 38 5.00 -3.60 11.42
N LYS A 39 3.91 -3.02 11.95
CA LYS A 39 3.14 -3.59 13.06
C LYS A 39 2.29 -4.79 12.64
N THR A 40 1.66 -4.74 11.47
CA THR A 40 0.61 -5.71 11.09
C THR A 40 1.01 -6.62 9.94
N GLY A 41 2.14 -6.37 9.27
CA GLY A 41 2.50 -7.04 8.03
C GLY A 41 1.63 -6.60 6.84
N LEU A 42 0.96 -5.44 6.94
CA LEU A 42 0.10 -4.92 5.87
C LEU A 42 0.92 -4.69 4.60
N VAL A 43 0.50 -5.30 3.49
CA VAL A 43 1.12 -5.11 2.18
C VAL A 43 0.76 -3.73 1.63
N LEU A 44 1.76 -2.90 1.34
CA LEU A 44 1.58 -1.61 0.66
C LEU A 44 2.14 -1.74 -0.76
N LEU A 45 1.31 -1.46 -1.76
CA LEU A 45 1.70 -1.55 -3.16
C LEU A 45 1.40 -0.24 -3.90
N ALA A 46 2.38 0.33 -4.59
CA ALA A 46 2.19 1.44 -5.51
C ALA A 46 2.07 0.92 -6.95
N CYS A 47 1.13 1.46 -7.71
CA CYS A 47 1.00 1.16 -9.13
C CYS A 47 2.27 1.59 -9.90
N ASP A 48 2.89 0.64 -10.59
CA ASP A 48 4.15 0.84 -11.30
C ASP A 48 4.09 1.95 -12.36
N LYS A 49 3.04 1.96 -13.19
CA LYS A 49 2.84 2.99 -14.21
C LYS A 49 2.60 4.35 -13.58
N CYS A 50 1.76 4.43 -12.55
CA CYS A 50 1.43 5.69 -11.89
C CYS A 50 2.64 6.31 -11.19
N ALA A 51 3.46 5.50 -10.51
CA ALA A 51 4.67 5.96 -9.84
C ALA A 51 5.71 6.48 -10.85
N LYS A 52 5.95 5.75 -11.94
CA LYS A 52 6.90 6.13 -13.00
C LYS A 52 6.47 7.38 -13.76
N GLU A 53 5.19 7.50 -14.14
CA GLU A 53 4.68 8.69 -14.84
C GLU A 53 4.81 9.95 -13.98
N ARG A 54 4.72 9.79 -12.65
CA ARG A 54 4.87 10.88 -11.66
C ARG A 54 6.31 11.11 -11.23
N LYS A 55 7.26 10.24 -11.61
CA LYS A 55 8.68 10.31 -11.22
C LYS A 55 8.87 10.29 -9.70
N ILE A 56 8.20 9.32 -9.05
CA ILE A 56 8.23 9.12 -7.59
C ILE A 56 8.65 7.72 -7.18
N GLU A 57 8.98 6.83 -8.12
CA GLU A 57 9.33 5.43 -7.86
C GLU A 57 10.54 5.26 -6.91
N ASP A 58 11.45 6.23 -6.88
CA ASP A 58 12.62 6.28 -6.03
C ASP A 58 12.41 7.07 -4.73
N LYS A 59 11.19 7.56 -4.49
CA LYS A 59 10.83 8.43 -3.36
C LYS A 59 9.81 7.80 -2.41
N LEU A 60 9.45 6.55 -2.62
CA LEU A 60 8.48 5.85 -1.78
C LEU A 60 9.15 5.29 -0.52
N ILE A 61 8.37 5.12 0.55
CA ILE A 61 8.80 4.38 1.73
C ILE A 61 9.22 2.96 1.35
N LYS A 62 10.20 2.39 2.08
CA LYS A 62 10.80 1.08 1.76
C LYS A 62 9.83 -0.08 1.93
N GLU A 63 8.80 0.10 2.74
CA GLU A 63 7.74 -0.86 3.02
C GLU A 63 6.73 -0.94 1.86
N ALA A 64 6.72 0.05 0.96
CA ALA A 64 5.91 0.02 -0.24
C ALA A 64 6.64 -0.68 -1.39
N ALA A 65 6.04 -1.76 -1.89
CA ALA A 65 6.47 -2.36 -3.14
C ALA A 65 5.93 -1.57 -4.34
N ILE A 66 6.56 -1.72 -5.51
CA ILE A 66 6.08 -1.18 -6.77
C ILE A 66 5.66 -2.33 -7.68
N GLY A 67 4.44 -2.29 -8.19
CA GLY A 67 3.92 -3.33 -9.06
C GLY A 67 2.58 -3.01 -9.69
N CYS A 68 2.10 -3.90 -10.54
CA CYS A 68 0.77 -3.83 -11.16
C CYS A 68 -0.14 -4.91 -10.55
N PHE A 69 -1.35 -5.06 -11.10
CA PHE A 69 -2.33 -6.03 -10.62
C PHE A 69 -1.81 -7.47 -10.45
N PRO A 70 -0.98 -8.04 -11.36
CA PRO A 70 -0.45 -9.39 -11.16
C PRO A 70 0.39 -9.52 -9.89
N VAL A 71 1.17 -8.50 -9.55
CA VAL A 71 1.97 -8.46 -8.31
C VAL A 71 1.06 -8.36 -7.10
N CYS A 72 0.02 -7.51 -7.18
CA CYS A 72 -0.98 -7.36 -6.12
C CYS A 72 -1.68 -8.69 -5.80
N TYR A 73 -2.21 -9.35 -6.84
CA TYR A 73 -2.91 -10.62 -6.65
C TYR A 73 -1.98 -11.71 -6.14
N ALA A 74 -0.76 -11.84 -6.69
CA ALA A 74 0.20 -12.82 -6.21
C ALA A 74 0.60 -12.59 -4.74
N ALA A 75 0.73 -11.33 -4.30
CA ALA A 75 1.07 -10.99 -2.92
C ALA A 75 -0.07 -11.31 -1.94
N LEU A 76 -1.32 -11.28 -2.39
CA LEU A 76 -2.51 -11.47 -1.55
C LEU A 76 -3.18 -12.84 -1.73
N ASP A 77 -2.72 -13.67 -2.66
CA ASP A 77 -3.33 -14.96 -3.02
C ASP A 77 -3.46 -15.88 -1.80
N SER A 78 -2.39 -15.99 -1.00
CA SER A 78 -2.38 -16.82 0.21
C SER A 78 -3.10 -16.18 1.40
N ALA A 79 -3.51 -14.90 1.30
CA ALA A 79 -4.11 -14.17 2.40
C ALA A 79 -5.63 -14.41 2.53
N GLY A 80 -6.26 -15.10 1.57
CA GLY A 80 -7.68 -15.47 1.65
C GLY A 80 -8.61 -14.25 1.66
N VAL A 81 -8.39 -13.27 0.77
CA VAL A 81 -9.15 -12.02 0.73
C VAL A 81 -10.63 -12.27 0.39
N ASP A 82 -11.53 -11.96 1.33
CA ASP A 82 -12.99 -12.06 1.11
C ASP A 82 -13.56 -10.86 0.31
N HIS A 83 -12.97 -9.68 0.50
CA HIS A 83 -13.53 -8.42 0.03
C HIS A 83 -12.46 -7.46 -0.51
N ILE A 84 -12.80 -6.77 -1.61
CA ILE A 84 -12.02 -5.65 -2.16
C ILE A 84 -12.86 -4.38 -2.02
N ILE A 85 -12.31 -3.38 -1.36
CA ILE A 85 -12.92 -2.05 -1.20
C ILE A 85 -12.07 -1.02 -1.93
N THR A 86 -12.69 -0.22 -2.79
CA THR A 86 -12.02 0.85 -3.55
C THR A 86 -12.44 2.22 -3.05
N ILE A 87 -11.47 3.10 -2.78
CA ILE A 87 -11.68 4.48 -2.30
C ILE A 87 -10.83 5.48 -3.08
#